data_AF-A0A812TGU0-F1
#
_entry.id   AF-A0A812TGU0-F1
#
_cell.length_a   1.000
_cell.length_b   1.000
_cell.length_c   1.000
_cell.angle_alpha   90.00
_cell.angle_beta   90.00
_cell.angle_gamma   90.00
#
_symmetry.space_group_name_H-M   'P 1'
#
loop_
_entity.id
_entity.type
_entity.pdbx_description
1 polymer ?
#
loop_
_entity_poly.entity_id
_entity_poly.type
_entity_poly.pdbx_seq_one_letter_code
_entity_poly.pdbx_strand_id
1 'polypeptide(L)'
;MVNLWNNARMQLLGQGPSSEVWNHPLPKTQQLVQEEMSGGNQVITDLFVALTIILAMGFIPASFVVYLVHEKASNGKHQQLLTGISPVMYWFSNYCWDFVNYLVPLLVCVIIFAAFQAMAYSGANLPAIVVLLLFYGLCMTPLMYCAEPLFAVPSTAYVTLICLNIFTGTISTLAILTLEAFVEELPTLMPILDFGQTIFPWTLPNYCLGRALLDIAVNHYANFAYEEFGVCVHEQGAVCFKDPLSWDVSGHYIFNLVLMAPAWFFLRLLIEWGCFLRGFKARRLARILQSAARPGEEGPQVEDEAVLAERSRVQSSARSAKAGLGDSLVIDNLEK
;
A
#
# COMPACT_ATOMS: atom_id res chain seq x y z
N MET A 1 13.55 -2.07 54.51
CA MET A 1 13.20 -2.42 55.90
C MET A 1 14.40 -2.84 56.75
N VAL A 2 15.28 -3.74 56.29
CA VAL A 2 16.44 -4.21 57.08
C VAL A 2 17.40 -3.08 57.48
N ASN A 3 17.73 -2.18 56.56
CA ASN A 3 18.63 -1.04 56.88
C ASN A 3 18.04 -0.12 57.97
N LEU A 4 16.72 0.11 57.95
CA LEU A 4 16.04 0.94 58.94
C LEU A 4 16.09 0.31 60.35
N TRP A 5 15.88 -1.00 60.43
CA TRP A 5 15.95 -1.76 61.68
C TRP A 5 17.38 -1.76 62.26
N ASN A 6 18.39 -1.93 61.41
CA ASN A 6 19.79 -1.87 61.84
C ASN A 6 20.15 -0.46 62.33
N ASN A 7 19.71 0.58 61.64
CA ASN A 7 19.93 1.97 62.07
C ASN A 7 19.25 2.28 63.40
N ALA A 8 18.01 1.84 63.62
CA ALA A 8 17.31 2.02 64.91
C ALA A 8 18.01 1.27 66.05
N ARG A 9 18.50 0.06 65.80
CA ARG A 9 19.29 -0.71 66.78
C ARG A 9 20.61 -0.03 67.12
N MET A 10 21.32 0.54 66.16
CA MET A 10 22.58 1.26 66.41
C MET A 10 22.36 2.52 67.24
N GLN A 11 21.26 3.24 67.00
CA GLN A 11 20.86 4.41 67.82
C GLN A 11 20.56 4.03 69.28
N LEU A 12 19.91 2.88 69.52
CA LEU A 12 19.64 2.38 70.89
C LEU A 12 20.89 1.93 71.64
N LEU A 13 21.93 1.49 70.93
CA LEU A 13 23.20 1.05 71.52
C LEU A 13 24.21 2.19 71.78
N GLY A 14 23.84 3.44 71.50
CA GLY A 14 24.68 4.62 71.75
C GLY A 14 25.92 4.72 70.85
N GLN A 15 25.98 3.94 69.77
CA GLN A 15 27.02 4.02 68.76
C GLN A 15 26.58 5.01 67.66
N GLY A 16 27.52 5.82 67.15
CA GLY A 16 27.30 6.91 66.19
C GLY A 16 26.76 6.48 64.81
N PRO A 17 26.97 7.32 63.77
CA PRO A 17 25.96 7.73 62.77
C PRO A 17 25.31 6.61 61.94
N SER A 18 24.13 6.92 61.39
CA SER A 18 23.31 6.03 60.56
C SER A 18 24.02 5.58 59.29
N SER A 19 23.93 4.28 58.97
CA SER A 19 24.47 3.73 57.72
C SER A 19 23.42 3.73 56.60
N GLU A 20 23.83 4.16 55.41
CA GLU A 20 23.03 4.01 54.19
C GLU A 20 23.54 2.82 53.39
N VAL A 21 22.64 1.89 53.08
CA VAL A 21 22.94 0.71 52.27
C VAL A 21 22.28 0.90 50.91
N TRP A 22 23.11 1.03 49.88
CA TRP A 22 22.70 1.12 48.49
C TRP A 22 22.96 -0.23 47.83
N ASN A 23 21.91 -0.84 47.27
CA ASN A 23 22.09 -2.00 46.40
C ASN A 23 22.15 -1.52 44.96
N HIS A 24 23.36 -1.35 44.43
CA HIS A 24 23.54 -1.08 43.02
C HIS A 24 23.49 -2.40 42.26
N PRO A 25 22.67 -2.50 41.19
CA PRO A 25 22.62 -3.73 40.40
C PRO A 25 24.01 -4.06 39.86
N LEU A 26 24.31 -5.37 39.84
CA LEU A 26 25.55 -5.84 39.24
C LEU A 26 25.57 -5.48 37.75
N PRO A 27 26.75 -5.16 37.18
CA PRO A 27 26.88 -4.99 35.73
C PRO A 27 26.43 -6.28 35.04
N LYS A 28 25.51 -6.14 34.09
CA LYS A 28 24.94 -7.28 33.36
C LYS A 28 26.02 -7.90 32.47
N THR A 29 26.12 -9.23 32.49
CA THR A 29 26.98 -9.97 31.57
C THR A 29 26.50 -9.77 30.13
N GLN A 30 27.40 -9.82 29.15
CA GLN A 30 27.09 -9.67 27.72
C GLN A 30 25.91 -10.55 27.27
N GLN A 31 25.82 -11.79 27.78
CA GLN A 31 24.72 -12.71 27.49
C GLN A 31 23.36 -12.24 28.05
N LEU A 32 23.32 -11.69 29.26
CA LEU A 32 22.09 -11.19 29.88
C LEU A 32 21.63 -9.89 29.22
N VAL A 33 22.57 -9.02 28.83
CA VAL A 33 22.27 -7.84 28.02
C VAL A 33 21.67 -8.28 26.69
N GLN A 34 22.29 -9.24 26.01
CA GLN A 34 21.80 -9.72 24.74
C GLN A 34 20.42 -10.36 24.87
N GLU A 35 20.19 -11.20 25.89
CA GLU A 35 18.89 -11.83 26.17
C GLU A 35 17.79 -10.84 26.56
N GLU A 36 18.11 -9.74 27.25
CA GLU A 36 17.14 -8.73 27.67
C GLU A 36 16.84 -7.72 26.56
N MET A 37 17.82 -7.47 25.69
CA MET A 37 17.69 -6.62 24.49
C MET A 37 17.04 -7.36 23.33
N SER A 38 17.31 -8.67 23.19
CA SER A 38 16.49 -9.60 22.41
C SER A 38 15.26 -10.08 23.19
N GLY A 39 15.06 -9.55 24.40
CA GLY A 39 14.04 -9.99 25.35
C GLY A 39 12.67 -9.78 24.75
N GLY A 40 11.95 -10.89 24.58
CA GLY A 40 10.75 -10.98 23.73
C GLY A 40 9.71 -9.86 23.94
N ASN A 41 9.59 -9.27 25.13
CA ASN A 41 8.61 -8.21 25.38
C ASN A 41 8.80 -6.95 24.51
N GLN A 42 10.04 -6.51 24.24
CA GLN A 42 10.27 -5.32 23.41
C GLN A 42 10.03 -5.63 21.93
N VAL A 43 10.62 -6.73 21.44
CA VAL A 43 10.43 -7.21 20.07
C VAL A 43 8.95 -7.47 19.74
N ILE A 44 8.19 -8.04 20.68
CA ILE A 44 6.75 -8.25 20.54
C ILE A 44 6.02 -6.91 20.44
N THR A 45 6.41 -5.91 21.25
CA THR A 45 5.81 -4.57 21.20
C THR A 45 6.07 -3.92 19.84
N ASP A 46 7.29 -4.01 19.32
CA ASP A 46 7.64 -3.47 17.99
C ASP A 46 6.94 -4.21 16.86
N LEU A 47 6.74 -5.52 17.00
CA LEU A 47 5.89 -6.29 16.09
C LEU A 47 4.45 -5.76 16.09
N PHE A 48 3.87 -5.49 17.26
CA PHE A 48 2.53 -4.90 17.33
C PHE A 48 2.47 -3.51 16.68
N VAL A 49 3.50 -2.68 16.87
CA VAL A 49 3.62 -1.38 16.21
C VAL A 49 3.70 -1.55 14.69
N ALA A 50 4.57 -2.42 14.20
CA ALA A 50 4.72 -2.72 12.78
C ALA A 50 3.42 -3.22 12.15
N LEU A 51 2.74 -4.19 12.77
CA LEU A 51 1.45 -4.71 12.30
C LEU A 51 0.35 -3.64 12.29
N THR A 52 0.34 -2.75 13.28
CA THR A 52 -0.61 -1.64 13.34
C THR A 52 -0.35 -0.62 12.22
N ILE A 53 0.92 -0.36 11.87
CA ILE A 53 1.28 0.51 10.75
C ILE A 53 0.90 -0.14 9.42
N ILE A 54 1.18 -1.44 9.21
CA ILE A 54 0.72 -2.17 8.02
C ILE A 54 -0.80 -2.04 7.86
N LEU A 55 -1.53 -2.21 8.96
CA LEU A 55 -2.98 -2.06 9.00
C LEU A 55 -3.40 -0.65 8.56
N ALA A 56 -2.91 0.39 9.25
CA ALA A 56 -3.25 1.79 8.97
C ALA A 56 -2.90 2.19 7.53
N MET A 57 -1.69 1.84 7.08
CA MET A 57 -1.19 2.18 5.76
C MET A 57 -1.86 1.38 4.65
N GLY A 58 -2.42 0.19 4.95
CA GLY A 58 -3.21 -0.60 4.00
C GLY A 58 -4.57 0.02 3.64
N PHE A 59 -5.15 0.85 4.52
CA PHE A 59 -6.42 1.54 4.25
C PHE A 59 -6.30 2.69 3.25
N ILE A 60 -5.19 3.44 3.31
CA ILE A 60 -5.06 4.71 2.55
C ILE A 60 -5.07 4.45 1.04
N PRO A 61 -4.20 3.59 0.46
CA PRO A 61 -4.21 3.32 -0.98
C PRO A 61 -5.49 2.64 -1.45
N ALA A 62 -6.14 1.83 -0.60
CA ALA A 62 -7.41 1.19 -0.94
C ALA A 62 -8.54 2.22 -1.11
N SER A 63 -8.51 3.32 -0.36
CA SER A 63 -9.49 4.41 -0.48
C SER A 63 -9.45 5.10 -1.84
N PHE A 64 -8.26 5.24 -2.45
CA PHE A 64 -8.09 5.86 -3.76
C PHE A 64 -8.76 5.05 -4.86
N VAL A 65 -8.67 3.72 -4.81
CA VAL A 65 -9.30 2.84 -5.80
C VAL A 65 -10.83 2.96 -5.83
N VAL A 66 -11.46 3.31 -4.71
CA VAL A 66 -12.91 3.51 -4.65
C VAL A 66 -13.35 4.60 -5.62
N TYR A 67 -12.60 5.71 -5.68
CA TYR A 67 -12.87 6.81 -6.60
C TYR A 67 -12.68 6.38 -8.05
N LEU A 68 -11.64 5.61 -8.36
CA LEU A 68 -11.40 5.09 -9.71
C LEU A 68 -12.52 4.13 -10.15
N VAL A 69 -12.97 3.22 -9.28
CA VAL A 69 -14.05 2.27 -9.61
C VAL A 69 -15.37 3.02 -9.78
N HIS A 70 -15.62 4.06 -8.97
CA HIS A 70 -16.78 4.93 -9.12
C HIS A 70 -16.74 5.71 -10.45
N GLU A 71 -15.58 6.23 -10.85
CA GLU A 71 -15.39 6.89 -12.14
C GLU A 71 -15.60 5.92 -13.31
N LYS A 72 -15.14 4.66 -13.17
CA LYS A 72 -15.42 3.61 -14.16
C LYS A 72 -16.92 3.32 -14.26
N ALA A 73 -17.62 3.18 -13.14
CA ALA A 73 -19.05 2.88 -13.11
C ALA A 73 -19.90 3.99 -13.75
N SER A 74 -19.46 5.24 -13.61
CA SER A 74 -20.10 6.41 -14.23
C SER A 74 -19.64 6.68 -15.68
N ASN A 75 -18.72 5.88 -16.22
CA ASN A 75 -18.05 6.13 -17.50
C ASN A 75 -17.36 7.51 -17.61
N GLY A 76 -17.00 8.13 -16.48
CA GLY A 76 -16.38 9.46 -16.45
C GLY A 76 -15.05 9.50 -17.21
N LYS A 77 -14.23 8.46 -17.04
CA LYS A 77 -12.99 8.30 -17.80
C LYS A 77 -13.23 8.22 -19.32
N HIS A 78 -14.30 7.54 -19.76
CA HIS A 78 -14.60 7.48 -21.19
C HIS A 78 -14.92 8.87 -21.75
N GLN A 79 -15.67 9.67 -21.01
CA GLN A 79 -15.98 11.06 -21.38
C GLN A 79 -14.71 11.93 -21.45
N GLN A 80 -13.77 11.77 -20.52
CA GLN A 80 -12.48 12.47 -20.56
C GLN A 80 -11.60 12.04 -21.74
N LEU A 81 -11.68 10.78 -22.17
CA LEU A 81 -10.96 10.33 -23.37
C LEU A 81 -11.59 10.90 -24.65
N LEU A 82 -12.91 11.16 -24.67
CA LEU A 82 -13.59 11.80 -25.80
C LEU A 82 -13.17 13.27 -26.00
N THR A 83 -12.69 13.94 -24.95
CA THR A 83 -12.16 15.31 -25.06
C THR A 83 -10.71 15.36 -25.58
N GLY A 84 -10.11 14.20 -25.90
CA GLY A 84 -8.78 14.10 -26.50
C GLY A 84 -7.62 13.97 -25.51
N ILE A 85 -7.90 13.75 -24.22
CA ILE A 85 -6.86 13.51 -23.21
C ILE A 85 -6.19 12.15 -23.47
N SER A 86 -4.86 12.11 -23.44
CA SER A 86 -4.13 10.85 -23.57
C SER A 86 -4.30 9.97 -22.32
N PRO A 87 -4.42 8.64 -22.45
CA PRO A 87 -4.54 7.75 -21.29
C PRO A 87 -3.38 7.85 -20.30
N VAL A 88 -2.17 8.14 -20.81
CA VAL A 88 -0.97 8.32 -19.98
C VAL A 88 -1.11 9.56 -19.09
N MET A 89 -1.56 10.69 -19.64
CA MET A 89 -1.74 11.92 -18.89
C MET A 89 -2.84 11.78 -17.82
N TYR A 90 -3.89 11.01 -18.12
CA TYR A 90 -4.94 10.68 -17.15
C TYR A 90 -4.37 9.91 -15.96
N TRP A 91 -3.62 8.83 -16.20
CA TRP A 91 -3.05 8.01 -15.12
C TRP A 91 -1.99 8.75 -14.31
N PHE A 92 -1.17 9.56 -14.98
CA PHE A 92 -0.16 10.38 -14.31
C PHE A 92 -0.80 11.46 -13.43
N SER A 93 -1.82 12.15 -13.91
CA SER A 93 -2.54 13.16 -13.13
C SER A 93 -3.20 12.56 -11.89
N ASN A 94 -3.86 11.41 -12.03
CA ASN A 94 -4.44 10.69 -10.89
C ASN A 94 -3.37 10.27 -9.88
N TYR A 95 -2.25 9.72 -10.36
CA TYR A 95 -1.14 9.32 -9.50
C TYR A 95 -0.54 10.49 -8.71
N CYS A 96 -0.34 11.64 -9.36
CA CYS A 96 0.13 12.85 -8.69
C CYS A 96 -0.87 13.35 -7.63
N TRP A 97 -2.17 13.34 -7.96
CA TRP A 97 -3.21 13.76 -7.04
C TRP A 97 -3.28 12.85 -5.81
N ASP A 98 -3.29 11.54 -6.02
CA ASP A 98 -3.33 10.56 -4.92
C ASP A 98 -2.06 10.61 -4.08
N PHE A 99 -0.89 10.88 -4.70
CA PHE A 99 0.35 11.07 -3.95
C PHE A 99 0.31 12.30 -3.04
N VAL A 100 -0.22 13.43 -3.52
CA VAL A 100 -0.41 14.63 -2.68
C VAL A 100 -1.36 14.33 -1.51
N ASN A 101 -2.45 13.60 -1.75
CA ASN A 101 -3.36 13.19 -0.70
C ASN A 101 -2.72 12.21 0.28
N TYR A 102 -1.82 11.34 -0.19
CA TYR A 102 -1.06 10.41 0.64
C TYR A 102 -0.05 11.11 1.57
N LEU A 103 0.46 12.28 1.20
CA LEU A 103 1.34 13.05 2.07
C LEU A 103 0.64 13.49 3.38
N VAL A 104 -0.68 13.68 3.37
CA VAL A 104 -1.45 14.07 4.57
C VAL A 104 -1.38 13.00 5.68
N PRO A 105 -1.79 11.73 5.45
CA PRO A 105 -1.65 10.70 6.47
C PRO A 105 -0.20 10.36 6.78
N LEU A 106 0.73 10.49 5.82
CA LEU A 106 2.16 10.36 6.10
C LEU A 106 2.62 11.38 7.16
N LEU A 107 2.24 12.66 7.01
CA LEU A 107 2.55 13.70 7.98
C LEU A 107 1.93 13.40 9.35
N VAL A 108 0.69 12.89 9.38
CA VAL A 108 0.04 12.46 10.63
C VAL A 108 0.84 11.35 11.31
N CYS A 109 1.30 10.32 10.57
CA CYS A 109 2.17 9.28 11.11
C CYS A 109 3.48 9.85 11.69
N VAL A 110 4.12 10.79 10.99
CA VAL A 110 5.34 11.45 11.47
C VAL A 110 5.09 12.21 12.77
N ILE A 111 3.97 12.94 12.86
CA ILE A 111 3.59 13.67 14.09
C ILE A 111 3.36 12.69 15.24
N ILE A 112 2.72 11.55 14.98
CA ILE A 112 2.49 10.52 16.01
C ILE A 112 3.84 9.98 16.51
N PHE A 113 4.76 9.57 15.64
CA PHE A 113 6.07 9.10 16.07
C PHE A 113 6.86 10.16 16.85
N ALA A 114 6.80 11.41 16.40
CA ALA A 114 7.45 12.53 17.08
C ALA A 114 6.79 12.88 18.43
N ALA A 115 5.49 12.67 18.59
CA ALA A 115 4.78 12.96 19.84
C ALA A 115 4.98 11.86 20.90
N PHE A 116 4.94 10.59 20.48
CA PHE A 116 5.06 9.45 21.40
C PHE A 116 6.51 9.13 21.77
N GLN A 117 7.51 9.57 21.00
CA GLN A 117 8.95 9.41 21.31
C GLN A 117 9.32 7.96 21.68
N ALA A 118 8.77 6.99 20.95
CA ALA A 118 9.15 5.58 21.14
C ALA A 118 10.63 5.39 20.80
N MET A 119 11.39 4.75 21.71
CA MET A 119 12.85 4.60 21.64
C MET A 119 13.31 4.11 20.25
N ALA A 120 12.70 3.04 19.74
CA ALA A 120 13.06 2.44 18.45
C ALA A 120 12.68 3.26 17.21
N TYR A 121 11.69 4.16 17.32
CA TYR A 121 11.08 4.86 16.18
C TYR A 121 11.30 6.38 16.19
N SER A 122 12.10 6.91 17.12
CA SER A 122 12.37 8.34 17.26
C SER A 122 13.84 8.70 16.98
N GLY A 123 14.13 10.00 16.94
CA GLY A 123 15.48 10.55 16.79
C GLY A 123 16.12 10.22 15.43
N ALA A 124 17.25 9.51 15.47
CA ALA A 124 18.04 9.16 14.29
C ALA A 124 17.34 8.16 13.34
N ASN A 125 16.37 7.38 13.84
CA ASN A 125 15.65 6.38 13.06
C ASN A 125 14.46 6.97 12.29
N LEU A 126 13.94 8.11 12.75
CA LEU A 126 12.73 8.73 12.20
C LEU A 126 12.85 9.05 10.70
N PRO A 127 13.95 9.64 10.19
CA PRO A 127 14.13 9.87 8.76
C PRO A 127 14.05 8.58 7.93
N ALA A 128 14.61 7.46 8.40
CA ALA A 128 14.55 6.19 7.69
C ALA A 128 13.10 5.66 7.60
N ILE A 129 12.32 5.79 8.67
CA ILE A 129 10.91 5.42 8.70
C ILE A 129 10.09 6.32 7.76
N VAL A 130 10.36 7.63 7.74
CA VAL A 130 9.67 8.56 6.82
C VAL A 130 9.94 8.19 5.36
N VAL A 131 11.20 7.91 5.02
CA VAL A 131 11.60 7.50 3.67
C VAL A 131 10.94 6.17 3.29
N LEU A 132 10.92 5.20 4.20
CA LEU A 132 10.25 3.91 4.00
C LEU A 132 8.74 4.09 3.72
N LEU A 133 8.04 4.87 4.55
CA LEU A 133 6.61 5.14 4.39
C LEU A 133 6.34 5.90 3.07
N LEU A 134 7.17 6.89 2.72
CA LEU A 134 7.04 7.65 1.48
C LEU A 134 7.09 6.74 0.24
N PHE A 135 8.12 5.88 0.15
CA PHE A 135 8.29 4.97 -0.98
C PHE A 135 7.28 3.82 -0.99
N TYR A 136 6.81 3.38 0.19
CA TYR A 136 5.70 2.46 0.27
C TYR A 136 4.44 3.04 -0.38
N GLY A 137 4.09 4.30 -0.11
CA GLY A 137 2.94 4.97 -0.75
C GLY A 137 3.08 5.09 -2.26
N LEU A 138 4.27 5.48 -2.73
CA LEU A 138 4.60 5.55 -4.17
C LEU A 138 4.45 4.19 -4.85
N CYS A 139 4.85 3.10 -4.19
CA CYS A 139 4.75 1.76 -4.76
C CYS A 139 3.33 1.17 -4.67
N MET A 140 2.60 1.41 -3.58
CA MET A 140 1.30 0.80 -3.33
C MET A 140 0.19 1.40 -4.19
N THR A 141 0.19 2.70 -4.44
CA THR A 141 -0.82 3.36 -5.27
C THR A 141 -0.95 2.75 -6.68
N PRO A 142 0.13 2.56 -7.47
CA PRO A 142 0.02 1.95 -8.80
C PRO A 142 -0.30 0.45 -8.75
N LEU A 143 0.13 -0.27 -7.70
CA LEU A 143 -0.29 -1.66 -7.48
C LEU A 143 -1.81 -1.74 -7.32
N MET A 144 -2.39 -0.85 -6.52
CA MET A 144 -3.82 -0.76 -6.29
C MET A 144 -4.59 -0.40 -7.57
N TYR A 145 -4.05 0.47 -8.42
CA TYR A 145 -4.64 0.75 -9.74
C TYR A 145 -4.68 -0.46 -10.66
N CYS A 146 -3.73 -1.39 -10.55
CA CYS A 146 -3.74 -2.62 -11.34
C CYS A 146 -4.90 -3.55 -10.96
N ALA A 147 -5.40 -3.45 -9.72
CA ALA A 147 -6.52 -4.25 -9.23
C ALA A 147 -7.91 -3.65 -9.58
N GLU A 148 -7.98 -2.34 -9.87
CA GLU A 148 -9.21 -1.63 -10.26
C GLU A 148 -10.08 -2.35 -11.32
N PRO A 149 -9.52 -2.94 -12.41
CA PRO A 149 -10.32 -3.60 -13.44
C PRO A 149 -11.12 -4.80 -12.95
N LEU A 150 -10.70 -5.44 -11.84
CA LEU A 150 -11.31 -6.65 -11.29
C LEU A 150 -12.67 -6.36 -10.63
N PHE A 151 -12.95 -5.09 -10.32
CA PHE A 151 -14.12 -4.71 -9.52
C PHE A 151 -15.10 -3.86 -10.32
N ALA A 152 -16.40 -4.19 -10.26
CA ALA A 152 -17.46 -3.36 -10.83
C ALA A 152 -18.10 -2.42 -9.80
N VAL A 153 -18.05 -2.78 -8.51
CA VAL A 153 -18.73 -2.06 -7.43
C VAL A 153 -17.69 -1.43 -6.48
N PRO A 154 -17.76 -0.11 -6.19
CA PRO A 154 -16.75 0.59 -5.38
C PRO A 154 -16.63 0.07 -3.94
N SER A 155 -17.75 -0.22 -3.29
CA SER A 155 -17.76 -0.71 -1.90
C SER A 155 -17.09 -2.08 -1.75
N THR A 156 -17.36 -2.99 -2.69
CA THR A 156 -16.74 -4.32 -2.73
C THR A 156 -15.23 -4.22 -2.98
N ALA A 157 -14.80 -3.30 -3.86
CA ALA A 157 -13.38 -3.04 -4.11
C ALA A 157 -12.67 -2.57 -2.83
N TYR A 158 -13.27 -1.64 -2.09
CA TYR A 158 -12.69 -1.10 -0.85
C TYR A 158 -12.40 -2.20 0.18
N VAL A 159 -13.43 -2.98 0.53
CA VAL A 159 -13.32 -4.01 1.58
C VAL A 159 -12.36 -5.11 1.17
N THR A 160 -12.44 -5.59 -0.08
CA THR A 160 -11.58 -6.68 -0.56
C THR A 160 -10.10 -6.26 -0.64
N LEU A 161 -9.80 -5.06 -1.11
CA LEU A 161 -8.42 -4.56 -1.19
C LEU A 161 -7.81 -4.32 0.19
N ILE A 162 -8.59 -3.82 1.15
CA ILE A 162 -8.14 -3.71 2.55
C ILE A 162 -7.83 -5.11 3.10
N CYS A 163 -8.73 -6.08 2.94
CA CYS A 163 -8.49 -7.45 3.40
C CYS A 163 -7.24 -8.04 2.76
N LEU A 164 -7.05 -7.88 1.44
CA LEU A 164 -5.85 -8.34 0.75
C LEU A 164 -4.57 -7.66 1.26
N ASN A 165 -4.60 -6.35 1.52
CA ASN A 165 -3.45 -5.63 2.07
C ASN A 165 -3.09 -6.12 3.46
N ILE A 166 -4.07 -6.27 4.34
CA ILE A 166 -3.87 -6.74 5.70
C ILE A 166 -3.35 -8.18 5.66
N PHE A 167 -4.00 -9.08 4.91
CA PHE A 167 -3.56 -10.47 4.85
C PHE A 167 -2.17 -10.61 4.26
N THR A 168 -1.90 -9.96 3.13
CA THR A 168 -0.57 -10.04 2.51
C THR A 168 0.51 -9.47 3.42
N GLY A 169 0.28 -8.35 4.10
CA GLY A 169 1.26 -7.74 5.00
C GLY A 169 1.49 -8.53 6.29
N THR A 170 0.41 -8.87 6.99
CA THR A 170 0.50 -9.57 8.28
C THR A 170 0.96 -11.02 8.14
N ILE A 171 0.39 -11.78 7.20
CA ILE A 171 0.74 -13.20 7.01
C ILE A 171 2.18 -13.33 6.53
N SER A 172 2.63 -12.51 5.58
CA SER A 172 4.02 -12.61 5.09
C SER A 172 5.04 -12.24 6.15
N THR A 173 4.80 -11.18 6.92
CA THR A 173 5.71 -10.73 7.98
C THR A 173 5.78 -11.78 9.08
N LEU A 174 4.63 -12.29 9.56
CA LEU A 174 4.58 -13.34 10.57
C LEU A 174 5.18 -14.65 10.07
N ALA A 175 4.94 -15.04 8.81
CA ALA A 175 5.50 -16.26 8.24
C ALA A 175 7.04 -16.24 8.27
N ILE A 176 7.66 -15.13 7.84
CA ILE A 176 9.12 -15.02 7.87
C ILE A 176 9.66 -14.99 9.29
N LEU A 177 9.03 -14.24 10.21
CA LEU A 177 9.43 -14.23 11.62
C LEU A 177 9.36 -15.61 12.26
N THR A 178 8.29 -16.37 11.97
CA THR A 178 8.17 -17.74 12.48
C THR A 178 9.23 -18.65 11.88
N LEU A 179 9.55 -18.51 10.58
CA LEU A 179 10.61 -19.28 9.94
C LEU A 179 11.97 -18.97 10.56
N GLU A 180 12.29 -17.70 10.83
CA GLU A 180 13.51 -17.29 11.53
C GLU A 180 13.63 -17.93 12.90
N ALA A 181 12.54 -17.92 13.68
CA ALA A 181 12.53 -18.56 15.00
C ALA A 181 12.77 -20.08 14.95
N PHE A 182 12.27 -20.77 13.92
CA PHE A 182 12.45 -22.22 13.78
C PHE A 182 13.79 -22.61 13.12
N VAL A 183 14.46 -21.71 12.40
CA VAL A 183 15.74 -22.01 11.74
C VAL A 183 16.84 -22.36 12.74
N GLU A 184 16.80 -21.79 13.96
CA GLU A 184 17.75 -22.13 15.03
C GLU A 184 17.65 -23.60 15.45
N GLU A 185 16.43 -24.18 15.43
CA GLU A 185 16.19 -25.59 15.78
C GLU A 185 16.30 -26.54 14.56
N LEU A 186 15.90 -26.05 13.38
CA LEU A 186 15.77 -26.82 12.14
C LEU A 186 16.48 -26.11 10.97
N PRO A 187 17.79 -26.36 10.77
CA PRO A 187 18.56 -25.71 9.69
C PRO A 187 18.10 -26.12 8.29
N THR A 188 17.26 -27.15 8.15
CA THR A 188 16.62 -27.54 6.88
C THR A 188 15.66 -26.47 6.34
N LEU A 189 15.23 -25.52 7.18
CA LEU A 189 14.32 -24.42 6.80
C LEU A 189 15.04 -23.22 6.19
N MET A 190 16.37 -23.11 6.33
CA MET A 190 17.17 -22.01 5.75
C MET A 190 16.88 -21.73 4.26
N PRO A 191 16.85 -22.71 3.34
CA PRO A 191 16.57 -22.42 1.93
C PRO A 191 15.16 -21.86 1.69
N ILE A 192 14.19 -22.21 2.55
CA ILE A 192 12.82 -21.68 2.47
C ILE A 192 12.79 -20.25 2.98
N LEU A 193 13.51 -19.96 4.06
CA LEU A 193 13.68 -18.62 4.60
C LEU A 193 14.34 -17.69 3.57
N ASP A 194 15.47 -18.10 2.99
CA ASP A 194 16.19 -17.34 1.97
C ASP A 194 15.31 -17.05 0.74
N PHE A 195 14.54 -18.05 0.31
CA PHE A 195 13.57 -17.89 -0.78
C PHE A 195 12.51 -16.84 -0.44
N GLY A 196 11.93 -16.91 0.76
CA GLY A 196 10.91 -15.97 1.23
C GLY A 196 11.44 -14.54 1.34
N GLN A 197 12.60 -14.37 1.99
CA GLN A 197 13.27 -13.07 2.12
C GLN A 197 13.72 -12.50 0.77
N THR A 198 14.00 -13.35 -0.23
CA THR A 198 14.35 -12.87 -1.58
C THR A 198 13.12 -12.50 -2.40
N ILE A 199 12.01 -13.24 -2.33
CA ILE A 199 10.87 -13.05 -3.26
C ILE A 199 9.78 -12.14 -2.72
N PHE A 200 9.49 -12.20 -1.42
CA PHE A 200 8.44 -11.38 -0.83
C PHE A 200 8.70 -9.87 -0.99
N PRO A 201 9.95 -9.36 -0.87
CA PRO A 201 10.20 -7.95 -1.13
C PRO A 201 9.90 -7.48 -2.54
N TRP A 202 10.08 -8.34 -3.54
CA TRP A 202 9.87 -8.00 -4.95
C TRP A 202 8.40 -8.09 -5.39
N THR A 203 7.56 -8.74 -4.59
CA THR A 203 6.18 -9.04 -4.96
C THR A 203 5.16 -8.34 -4.07
N LEU A 204 5.48 -8.16 -2.78
CA LEU A 204 4.55 -7.68 -1.76
C LEU A 204 5.10 -6.43 -1.06
N PRO A 205 4.67 -5.21 -1.45
CA PRO A 205 5.15 -4.00 -0.79
C PRO A 205 4.72 -3.93 0.69
N ASN A 206 3.61 -4.57 1.06
CA ASN A 206 3.16 -4.69 2.45
C ASN A 206 4.15 -5.49 3.32
N TYR A 207 4.81 -6.50 2.74
CA TYR A 207 5.87 -7.25 3.43
C TYR A 207 7.09 -6.35 3.71
N CYS A 208 7.55 -5.61 2.68
CA CYS A 208 8.67 -4.67 2.83
C CYS A 208 8.46 -3.68 3.97
N LEU A 209 7.25 -3.11 4.09
CA LEU A 209 6.93 -2.16 5.15
C LEU A 209 7.04 -2.80 6.53
N GLY A 210 6.40 -3.95 6.74
CA GLY A 210 6.40 -4.64 8.02
C GLY A 210 7.80 -5.08 8.44
N ARG A 211 8.53 -5.70 7.50
CA ARG A 211 9.86 -6.23 7.76
C ARG A 211 10.91 -5.14 7.99
N ALA A 212 10.91 -4.10 7.17
CA ALA A 212 11.85 -2.99 7.35
C ALA A 212 11.66 -2.27 8.70
N LEU A 213 10.43 -2.11 9.18
CA LEU A 213 10.17 -1.54 10.51
C LEU A 213 10.72 -2.39 11.65
N LEU A 214 10.63 -3.72 11.51
CA LEU A 214 11.19 -4.67 12.48
C LEU A 214 12.71 -4.65 12.47
N ASP A 215 13.32 -4.69 11.29
CA ASP A 215 14.79 -4.68 11.18
C ASP A 215 15.40 -3.35 11.66
N ILE A 216 14.71 -2.22 11.45
CA ILE A 216 15.10 -0.93 12.05
C ILE A 216 15.04 -0.98 13.58
N ALA A 217 13.99 -1.58 14.15
CA ALA A 217 13.84 -1.71 15.60
C ALA A 217 14.94 -2.61 16.18
N VAL A 218 15.18 -3.78 15.60
CA VAL A 218 16.26 -4.69 16.00
C VAL A 218 17.63 -4.01 15.91
N ASN A 219 17.87 -3.25 14.83
CA ASN A 219 19.11 -2.49 14.66
C ASN A 219 19.28 -1.39 15.72
N HIS A 220 18.20 -0.73 16.14
CA HIS A 220 18.25 0.25 17.23
C HIS A 220 18.73 -0.39 18.55
N TYR A 221 18.20 -1.56 18.89
CA TYR A 221 18.64 -2.29 20.08
C TYR A 221 20.07 -2.78 19.98
N ALA A 222 20.50 -3.23 18.80
CA ALA A 222 21.88 -3.61 18.55
C ALA A 222 22.84 -2.42 18.75
N ASN A 223 22.50 -1.24 18.22
CA ASN A 223 23.29 -0.03 18.39
C ASN A 223 23.32 0.44 19.86
N PHE A 224 22.18 0.41 20.56
CA PHE A 224 22.12 0.76 21.98
C PHE A 224 22.97 -0.19 22.85
N ALA A 225 22.93 -1.50 22.57
CA ALA A 225 23.76 -2.46 23.27
C ALA A 225 25.26 -2.21 23.05
N TYR A 226 25.64 -1.76 21.84
CA TYR A 226 27.02 -1.40 21.53
C TYR A 226 27.47 -0.13 22.26
N GLU A 227 26.64 0.92 22.29
CA GLU A 227 26.97 2.19 22.97
C GLU A 227 27.08 2.03 24.49
N GLU A 228 26.16 1.30 25.11
CA GLU A 228 26.08 1.16 26.57
C GLU A 228 27.06 0.11 27.11
N PHE A 229 27.25 -1.01 26.40
CA PHE A 229 28.01 -2.16 26.90
C PHE A 229 29.26 -2.49 26.07
N GLY A 230 29.48 -1.82 24.93
CA GLY A 230 30.60 -2.13 24.03
C GLY A 230 30.52 -3.50 23.36
N VAL A 231 29.35 -4.13 23.37
CA VAL A 231 29.14 -5.49 22.82
C VAL A 231 28.67 -5.40 21.38
N CYS A 232 29.41 -6.02 20.47
CA CYS A 232 28.98 -6.20 19.09
C CYS A 232 28.06 -7.42 19.00
N VAL A 233 26.76 -7.18 18.78
CA VAL A 233 25.74 -8.23 18.60
C VAL A 233 25.76 -8.81 17.18
N HIS A 234 26.33 -8.08 16.22
CA HIS A 234 26.47 -8.53 14.84
C HIS A 234 27.57 -9.58 14.64
N GLU A 235 27.43 -10.37 13.58
CA GLU A 235 28.35 -11.45 13.19
C GLU A 235 29.82 -10.99 13.14
N GLN A 236 30.75 -11.90 13.48
CA GLN A 236 32.17 -11.61 13.63
C GLN A 236 32.76 -11.02 12.33
N GLY A 237 33.07 -9.72 12.36
CA GLY A 237 33.66 -8.97 11.24
C GLY A 237 32.78 -7.87 10.64
N ALA A 238 31.51 -7.74 11.06
CA ALA A 238 30.64 -6.66 10.65
C ALA A 238 30.88 -5.37 11.47
N VAL A 239 30.56 -4.21 10.88
CA VAL A 239 30.56 -2.92 11.60
C VAL A 239 29.48 -2.96 12.69
N CYS A 240 29.88 -2.72 13.96
CA CYS A 240 28.99 -2.91 15.11
C CYS A 240 27.92 -1.81 15.27
N PHE A 241 28.19 -0.61 14.75
CA PHE A 241 27.21 0.46 14.66
C PHE A 241 26.75 0.60 13.22
N LYS A 242 25.45 0.41 12.96
CA LYS A 242 24.87 0.53 11.61
C LYS A 242 23.82 1.62 11.56
N ASP A 243 23.92 2.47 10.56
CA ASP A 243 22.87 3.45 10.28
C ASP A 243 21.56 2.75 9.88
N PRO A 244 20.39 3.27 10.28
CA PRO A 244 19.10 2.66 9.96
C PRO A 244 18.83 2.53 8.45
N LEU A 245 19.39 3.43 7.64
CA LEU A 245 19.26 3.45 6.18
C LEU A 245 20.34 2.61 5.47
N SER A 246 21.21 1.93 6.21
CA SER A 246 22.21 1.04 5.62
C SER A 246 21.54 -0.07 4.81
N TRP A 247 22.27 -0.58 3.80
CA TRP A 247 21.78 -1.61 2.90
C TRP A 247 21.31 -2.85 3.65
N ASP A 248 22.04 -3.25 4.69
CA ASP A 248 21.77 -4.45 5.49
C ASP A 248 20.51 -4.35 6.37
N VAL A 249 20.05 -3.13 6.69
CA VAL A 249 18.91 -2.91 7.60
C VAL A 249 17.64 -2.63 6.80
N SER A 250 17.44 -1.39 6.35
CA SER A 250 16.23 -1.00 5.61
C SER A 250 16.47 -0.64 4.14
N GLY A 251 17.73 -0.38 3.76
CA GLY A 251 18.07 0.17 2.46
C GLY A 251 17.65 -0.72 1.29
N HIS A 252 17.82 -2.03 1.41
CA HIS A 252 17.44 -2.98 0.36
C HIS A 252 15.90 -3.06 0.16
N TYR A 253 15.10 -2.97 1.24
CA TYR A 253 13.64 -2.90 1.12
C TYR A 253 13.18 -1.61 0.43
N ILE A 254 13.78 -0.48 0.79
CA ILE A 254 13.48 0.81 0.16
C ILE A 254 13.87 0.79 -1.32
N PHE A 255 15.04 0.24 -1.64
CA PHE A 255 15.48 0.06 -3.02
C PHE A 255 14.49 -0.77 -3.85
N ASN A 256 14.00 -1.88 -3.31
CA ASN A 256 12.99 -2.71 -3.97
C ASN A 256 11.68 -1.93 -4.20
N LEU A 257 11.21 -1.17 -3.21
CA LEU A 257 10.01 -0.32 -3.33
C LEU A 257 10.17 0.74 -4.44
N VAL A 258 11.35 1.38 -4.51
CA VAL A 258 11.68 2.38 -5.54
C VAL A 258 11.65 1.77 -6.94
N LEU A 259 12.14 0.55 -7.11
CA LEU A 259 12.12 -0.15 -8.41
C LEU A 259 10.72 -0.67 -8.77
N MET A 260 9.94 -1.12 -7.79
CA MET A 260 8.60 -1.65 -8.01
C MET A 260 7.60 -0.57 -8.40
N ALA A 261 7.70 0.64 -7.85
CA ALA A 261 6.77 1.74 -8.13
C ALA A 261 6.61 2.04 -9.64
N PRO A 262 7.68 2.30 -10.43
CA PRO A 262 7.55 2.49 -11.86
C PRO A 262 7.11 1.20 -12.56
N ALA A 263 7.55 0.01 -12.09
CA ALA A 263 7.15 -1.26 -12.70
C ALA A 263 5.63 -1.48 -12.66
N TRP A 264 4.99 -1.22 -11.52
CA TRP A 264 3.53 -1.28 -11.37
C TRP A 264 2.82 -0.20 -12.18
N PHE A 265 3.39 1.01 -12.24
CA PHE A 265 2.81 2.09 -13.05
C PHE A 265 2.84 1.74 -14.55
N PHE A 266 3.95 1.19 -15.05
CA PHE A 266 4.04 0.70 -16.42
C PHE A 266 3.09 -0.48 -16.66
N LEU A 267 2.97 -1.42 -15.72
CA LEU A 267 2.00 -2.50 -15.82
C LEU A 267 0.57 -1.96 -15.94
N ARG A 268 0.23 -0.93 -15.17
CA ARG A 268 -1.09 -0.27 -15.27
C ARG A 268 -1.33 0.29 -16.67
N LEU A 269 -0.35 0.98 -17.24
CA LEU A 269 -0.43 1.51 -18.61
C LEU A 269 -0.58 0.38 -19.65
N LEU A 270 0.11 -0.74 -19.47
CA LEU A 270 -0.01 -1.91 -20.35
C LEU A 270 -1.41 -2.55 -20.28
N ILE A 271 -1.98 -2.66 -19.08
CA ILE A 271 -3.36 -3.15 -18.89
C ILE A 271 -4.35 -2.24 -19.64
N GLU A 272 -4.17 -0.92 -19.52
CA GLU A 272 -5.00 0.06 -20.23
C GLU A 272 -4.90 -0.09 -21.75
N TRP A 273 -3.68 -0.20 -22.27
CA TRP A 273 -3.43 -0.40 -23.69
C TRP A 273 -4.06 -1.72 -24.18
N GLY A 274 -3.89 -2.81 -23.43
CA GLY A 274 -4.46 -4.11 -23.74
C GLY A 274 -5.98 -4.09 -23.81
N CYS A 275 -6.64 -3.44 -22.84
CA CYS A 275 -8.08 -3.23 -22.84
C CYS A 275 -8.55 -2.38 -24.02
N PHE A 276 -7.82 -1.30 -24.34
CA PHE A 276 -8.08 -0.46 -25.51
C PHE A 276 -7.99 -1.25 -26.82
N LEU A 277 -6.94 -2.07 -26.99
CA LEU A 277 -6.76 -2.95 -28.15
C LEU A 277 -7.88 -4.01 -28.26
N ARG A 278 -8.28 -4.62 -27.15
CA ARG A 278 -9.39 -5.60 -27.13
C ARG A 278 -10.71 -4.93 -27.52
N GLY A 279 -11.00 -3.74 -26.98
CA GLY A 279 -12.18 -2.95 -27.36
C GLY A 279 -12.16 -2.55 -28.83
N PHE A 280 -11.02 -2.12 -29.36
CA PHE A 280 -10.85 -1.78 -30.77
C PHE A 280 -11.03 -3.01 -31.69
N LYS A 281 -10.40 -4.14 -31.34
CA LYS A 281 -10.55 -5.41 -32.08
C LYS A 281 -11.99 -5.93 -32.02
N ALA A 282 -12.66 -5.87 -30.88
CA ALA A 282 -14.07 -6.28 -30.74
C ALA A 282 -15.00 -5.39 -31.58
N ARG A 283 -14.79 -4.06 -31.59
CA ARG A 283 -15.56 -3.13 -32.45
C ARG A 283 -15.27 -3.32 -33.93
N ARG A 284 -14.03 -3.68 -34.30
CA ARG A 284 -13.67 -4.01 -35.69
C ARG A 284 -14.27 -5.33 -36.12
N LEU A 285 -14.22 -6.35 -35.26
CA LEU A 285 -14.84 -7.66 -35.50
C LEU A 285 -16.35 -7.56 -35.56
N ALA A 286 -17.00 -6.78 -34.68
CA ALA A 286 -18.43 -6.51 -34.74
C ALA A 286 -18.83 -5.81 -36.05
N ARG A 287 -18.05 -4.83 -36.52
CA ARG A 287 -18.27 -4.21 -37.85
C ARG A 287 -18.07 -5.20 -38.99
N ILE A 288 -17.04 -6.06 -38.92
CA ILE A 288 -16.78 -7.09 -39.94
C ILE A 288 -17.89 -8.15 -39.94
N LEU A 289 -18.34 -8.62 -38.78
CA LEU A 289 -19.45 -9.57 -38.65
C LEU A 289 -20.78 -8.95 -39.09
N GLN A 290 -21.04 -7.67 -38.79
CA GLN A 290 -22.21 -6.96 -39.33
C GLN A 290 -22.14 -6.80 -40.85
N SER A 291 -20.96 -6.56 -41.42
CA SER A 291 -20.78 -6.53 -42.88
C SER A 291 -20.83 -7.92 -43.53
N ALA A 292 -20.39 -8.97 -42.82
CA ALA A 292 -20.36 -10.35 -43.30
C ALA A 292 -21.71 -11.07 -43.11
N ALA A 293 -22.53 -10.63 -42.15
CA ALA A 293 -23.94 -11.04 -42.00
C ALA A 293 -24.87 -10.37 -43.04
N ARG A 294 -24.33 -9.53 -43.92
CA ARG A 294 -25.03 -9.01 -45.10
C ARG A 294 -24.35 -9.39 -46.42
N PRO A 295 -24.23 -10.68 -46.78
CA PRO A 295 -24.03 -11.04 -48.17
C PRO A 295 -25.42 -11.12 -48.84
N GLY A 296 -25.91 -10.00 -49.36
CA GLY A 296 -26.84 -10.04 -50.51
C GLY A 296 -28.36 -10.01 -50.28
N GLU A 297 -28.90 -9.27 -49.30
CA GLU A 297 -30.34 -8.88 -49.35
C GLU A 297 -30.53 -7.41 -48.96
N GLU A 298 -31.00 -6.61 -49.92
CA GLU A 298 -31.71 -5.35 -49.67
C GLU A 298 -33.09 -5.68 -49.05
N GLY A 299 -33.11 -6.00 -47.76
CA GLY A 299 -34.30 -6.13 -46.91
C GLY A 299 -34.35 -4.98 -45.89
N PRO A 300 -35.55 -4.62 -45.37
CA PRO A 300 -35.77 -3.35 -44.68
C PRO A 300 -34.88 -3.25 -43.43
N GLN A 301 -34.21 -2.09 -43.32
CA GLN A 301 -33.43 -1.70 -42.15
C GLN A 301 -34.31 -1.87 -40.90
N VAL A 302 -33.85 -2.65 -39.92
CA VAL A 302 -34.42 -2.61 -38.57
C VAL A 302 -34.03 -1.26 -38.00
N GLU A 303 -34.89 -0.26 -38.24
CA GLU A 303 -34.80 1.08 -37.67
C GLU A 303 -34.96 0.97 -36.14
N ASP A 304 -34.14 1.70 -35.37
CA ASP A 304 -34.28 1.80 -33.92
C ASP A 304 -35.73 2.19 -33.57
N GLU A 305 -36.29 1.64 -32.48
CA GLU A 305 -37.68 1.89 -32.06
C GLU A 305 -37.99 3.40 -31.90
N ALA A 306 -36.99 4.18 -31.47
CA ALA A 306 -37.07 5.64 -31.39
C ALA A 306 -37.16 6.30 -32.78
N VAL A 307 -36.48 5.75 -33.79
CA VAL A 307 -36.51 6.24 -35.17
C VAL A 307 -37.84 5.87 -35.85
N LEU A 308 -38.39 4.68 -35.56
CA LEU A 308 -39.73 4.27 -36.01
C LEU A 308 -40.84 5.13 -35.40
N ALA A 309 -40.73 5.43 -34.10
CA ALA A 309 -41.64 6.34 -33.40
C ALA A 309 -41.56 7.76 -33.99
N GLU A 310 -40.36 8.26 -34.27
CA GLU A 310 -40.19 9.59 -34.85
C GLU A 310 -40.66 9.64 -36.31
N ARG A 311 -40.38 8.60 -37.11
CA ARG A 311 -40.85 8.51 -38.49
C ARG A 311 -42.37 8.45 -38.57
N SER A 312 -43.02 7.67 -37.70
CA SER A 312 -44.49 7.61 -37.63
C SER A 312 -45.09 8.95 -37.16
N ARG A 313 -44.45 9.65 -36.22
CA ARG A 313 -44.81 11.02 -35.80
C ARG A 313 -44.68 12.04 -36.94
N VAL A 314 -43.58 11.98 -37.70
CA VAL A 314 -43.34 12.87 -38.84
C VAL A 314 -44.30 12.58 -39.98
N GLN A 315 -44.59 11.31 -40.27
CA GLN A 315 -45.56 10.93 -41.31
C GLN A 315 -47.00 11.29 -40.95
N SER A 316 -47.41 11.13 -39.68
CA SER A 316 -48.73 11.57 -39.22
C SER A 316 -48.87 13.10 -39.29
N SER A 317 -47.82 13.82 -38.90
CA SER A 317 -47.74 15.29 -39.03
C SER A 317 -47.79 15.73 -40.49
N ALA A 318 -47.04 15.08 -41.38
CA ALA A 318 -47.04 15.40 -42.82
C ALA A 318 -48.39 15.08 -43.51
N ARG A 319 -49.11 14.04 -43.06
CA ARG A 319 -50.48 13.77 -43.53
C ARG A 319 -51.47 14.81 -43.03
N SER A 320 -51.34 15.26 -41.78
CA SER A 320 -52.16 16.33 -41.21
C SER A 320 -51.91 17.68 -41.90
N ALA A 321 -50.66 18.00 -42.24
CA ALA A 321 -50.28 19.13 -43.07
C ALA A 321 -50.95 19.10 -44.45
N LYS A 322 -50.87 17.96 -45.16
CA LYS A 322 -51.48 17.80 -46.49
C LYS A 322 -53.01 17.83 -46.48
N ALA A 323 -53.63 17.48 -45.35
CA ALA A 323 -55.07 17.57 -45.15
C ALA A 323 -55.55 18.98 -44.72
N GLY A 324 -54.64 19.94 -44.52
CA GLY A 324 -54.96 21.32 -44.14
C GLY A 324 -55.48 21.48 -42.71
N LEU A 325 -55.27 20.48 -41.84
CA LEU A 325 -55.81 20.45 -40.47
C LEU A 325 -54.78 20.75 -39.36
N GLY A 326 -53.55 21.12 -39.69
CA GLY A 326 -52.51 21.39 -38.67
C GLY A 326 -51.43 22.38 -39.09
N ASP A 327 -50.78 22.99 -38.09
CA ASP A 327 -49.70 24.01 -38.19
C ASP A 327 -48.34 23.47 -38.69
N SER A 328 -48.34 22.37 -39.45
CA SER A 328 -47.10 21.73 -39.92
C SER A 328 -46.80 22.12 -41.37
N LEU A 329 -45.67 22.79 -41.58
CA LEU A 329 -45.15 23.15 -42.90
C LEU A 329 -44.28 22.01 -43.44
N VAL A 330 -44.71 21.40 -44.54
CA VAL A 330 -43.92 20.41 -45.29
C VAL A 330 -43.24 21.15 -46.44
N ILE A 331 -41.92 21.25 -46.39
CA ILE A 331 -41.11 21.87 -47.45
C ILE A 331 -40.61 20.75 -48.36
N ASP A 332 -41.26 20.59 -49.50
CA ASP A 332 -40.81 19.69 -50.58
C ASP A 332 -39.95 20.51 -51.58
N ASN A 333 -38.83 19.93 -52.04
CA ASN A 333 -37.84 20.54 -52.94
C ASN A 333 -37.03 21.72 -52.39
N LEU A 334 -36.17 21.44 -51.41
CA LEU A 334 -34.98 22.28 -51.18
C LEU A 334 -33.96 21.99 -52.31
N GLU A 335 -34.06 22.72 -53.41
CA GLU A 335 -32.92 22.90 -54.30
C GLU A 335 -31.87 23.76 -53.59
N LYS A 336 -30.60 23.36 -53.71
CA LYS A 336 -29.47 23.91 -52.95
C LYS A 336 -29.15 25.36 -53.27
#